data_AF-A0AA37SGN1-F1
#
_entry.id   AF-A0AA37SGN1-F1
#
_cell.length_a   1.000
_cell.length_b   1.000
_cell.length_c   1.000
_cell.angle_alpha   90.00
_cell.angle_beta   90.00
_cell.angle_gamma   90.00
#
_symmetry.space_group_name_H-M   'P 1'
#
loop_
_entity.id
_entity.type
_entity.pdbx_description
1 polymer ?
#
loop_
_entity_poly.entity_id
_entity_poly.type
_entity_poly.pdbx_seq_one_letter_code
_entity_poly.pdbx_strand_id
1 'polypeptide(L)'
;MDTPYGHGELWYMSGPFKEGAPNLGYQLSLPPRDLYRQAIAAANTYVRDHHQGQTFAQLTIPEQIALLKLFEQGTMTLGAVPAHTFFEQLRQNTLEGVFSDPLYGGNKALAGWTLLGFPGARADFMDWVNQKGAPYPFGPVSISGETA
;
A
#
# COMPACT_ATOMS: atom_id res chain seq x y z
N MET A 1 1.84 -12.13 3.41
CA MET A 1 1.61 -11.92 1.96
C MET A 1 1.83 -13.26 1.28
N ASP A 2 0.93 -14.21 1.51
CA ASP A 2 1.09 -15.60 1.05
C ASP A 2 0.07 -15.97 -0.04
N THR A 3 -0.60 -14.97 -0.60
CA THR A 3 -1.47 -15.11 -1.78
C THR A 3 -0.62 -15.14 -3.06
N PRO A 4 -1.18 -15.59 -4.21
CA PRO A 4 -0.50 -15.57 -5.51
C PRO A 4 0.11 -14.21 -5.87
N TYR A 5 -0.58 -13.12 -5.52
CA TYR A 5 -0.06 -11.75 -5.65
C TYR A 5 1.29 -11.57 -4.92
N GLY A 6 1.36 -11.97 -3.65
CA GLY A 6 2.58 -11.83 -2.85
C GLY A 6 3.76 -12.61 -3.42
N HIS A 7 3.48 -13.75 -4.06
CA HIS A 7 4.44 -14.59 -4.74
C HIS A 7 4.78 -14.16 -6.17
N GLY A 8 4.10 -13.13 -6.71
CA GLY A 8 4.29 -12.69 -8.09
C GLY A 8 3.76 -13.68 -9.13
N GLU A 9 2.90 -14.63 -8.75
CA GLU A 9 2.35 -15.66 -9.66
C GLU A 9 1.44 -15.06 -10.75
N LEU A 10 0.96 -13.85 -10.53
CA LEU A 10 0.13 -13.10 -11.48
C LEU A 10 0.96 -12.16 -12.38
N TRP A 11 2.28 -12.13 -12.20
CA TRP A 11 3.19 -11.20 -12.88
C TRP A 11 4.12 -11.93 -13.86
N TYR A 12 4.59 -11.22 -14.88
CA TYR A 12 5.66 -11.72 -15.72
C TYR A 12 7.01 -11.59 -15.00
N MET A 13 7.43 -12.66 -14.33
CA MET A 13 8.68 -12.72 -13.53
C MET A 13 9.81 -13.49 -14.23
N SER A 14 9.73 -13.65 -15.55
CA SER A 14 10.78 -14.32 -16.33
C SER A 14 11.80 -13.30 -16.84
N GLY A 15 13.08 -13.58 -16.63
CA GLY A 15 14.15 -12.74 -17.16
C GLY A 15 14.22 -12.75 -18.70
N PRO A 16 15.05 -11.87 -19.28
CA PRO A 16 15.92 -10.91 -18.61
C PRO A 16 15.15 -9.68 -18.09
N PHE A 17 15.47 -9.26 -16.87
CA PHE A 17 14.97 -8.00 -16.31
C PHE A 17 15.82 -6.85 -16.84
N LYS A 18 15.18 -5.85 -17.43
CA LYS A 18 15.83 -4.66 -17.99
C LYS A 18 15.10 -3.43 -17.50
N GLU A 19 15.87 -2.40 -17.19
CA GLU A 19 15.31 -1.08 -16.91
C GLU A 19 14.69 -0.53 -18.21
N GLY A 20 13.43 -0.14 -18.12
CA GLY A 20 12.63 0.41 -19.20
C GLY A 20 11.96 1.73 -18.78
N ALA A 21 11.17 2.31 -19.68
CA ALA A 21 10.47 3.54 -19.37
C ALA A 21 9.56 3.37 -18.13
N PRO A 22 9.47 4.38 -17.23
CA PRO A 22 8.73 4.26 -15.96
C PRO A 22 7.25 3.87 -16.10
N ASN A 23 6.65 4.16 -17.25
CA ASN A 23 5.26 3.84 -17.57
C ASN A 23 5.02 2.36 -17.96
N LEU A 24 6.06 1.52 -17.99
CA LEU A 24 5.96 0.09 -18.29
C LEU A 24 5.67 -0.79 -17.05
N GLY A 25 5.31 -0.17 -15.93
CA GLY A 25 4.92 -0.88 -14.71
C GLY A 25 6.12 -1.38 -13.90
N TYR A 26 5.93 -2.48 -13.16
CA TYR A 26 6.95 -3.05 -12.28
C TYR A 26 8.07 -3.73 -13.07
N GLN A 27 9.33 -3.40 -12.76
CA GLN A 27 10.49 -3.84 -13.55
C GLN A 27 11.53 -4.64 -12.76
N LEU A 28 11.37 -4.79 -11.45
CA LEU A 28 12.33 -5.53 -10.64
C LEU A 28 12.10 -7.04 -10.75
N SER A 29 13.13 -7.81 -10.44
CA SER A 29 13.06 -9.27 -10.37
C SER A 29 12.45 -9.81 -9.07
N LEU A 30 11.90 -8.93 -8.23
CA LEU A 30 11.43 -9.27 -6.90
C LEU A 30 9.91 -9.37 -6.87
N PRO A 31 9.31 -10.49 -6.44
CA PRO A 31 7.88 -10.49 -6.14
C PRO A 31 7.58 -9.57 -4.94
N PRO A 32 6.34 -9.10 -4.75
CA PRO A 32 5.99 -8.15 -3.69
C PRO A 32 6.50 -8.57 -2.32
N ARG A 33 6.29 -9.85 -1.95
CA ARG A 33 6.71 -10.38 -0.65
C ARG A 33 8.21 -10.24 -0.41
N ASP A 34 9.03 -10.50 -1.42
CA ASP A 34 10.48 -10.44 -1.28
C ASP A 34 10.98 -9.01 -1.33
N LEU A 35 10.37 -8.14 -2.14
CA LEU A 35 10.60 -6.70 -2.09
C LEU A 35 10.39 -6.16 -0.67
N TYR A 36 9.26 -6.48 -0.02
CA TYR A 36 9.00 -6.04 1.35
C TYR A 36 10.02 -6.56 2.34
N ARG A 37 10.36 -7.85 2.28
CA ARG A 37 11.32 -8.46 3.20
C ARG A 37 12.69 -7.82 3.09
N GLN A 38 13.19 -7.65 1.86
CA GLN A 38 14.51 -7.06 1.61
C GLN A 38 14.52 -5.58 2.01
N ALA A 39 13.52 -4.81 1.58
CA ALA A 39 13.46 -3.38 1.87
C ALA A 39 13.28 -3.09 3.36
N ILE A 40 12.43 -3.83 4.09
CA ILE A 40 12.26 -3.65 5.54
C ILE A 40 13.55 -4.00 6.30
N ALA A 41 14.23 -5.09 5.91
CA ALA A 41 15.49 -5.46 6.54
C ALA A 41 16.55 -4.38 6.32
N ALA A 42 16.69 -3.90 5.07
CA ALA A 42 17.65 -2.86 4.71
C ALA A 42 17.31 -1.50 5.34
N ALA A 43 16.03 -1.12 5.40
CA ALA A 43 15.59 0.09 6.09
C ALA A 43 15.94 0.04 7.58
N ASN A 44 15.71 -1.09 8.24
CA ASN A 44 16.12 -1.25 9.64
C ASN A 44 17.64 -1.24 9.82
N THR A 45 18.42 -1.75 8.87
CA THR A 45 19.89 -1.59 8.90
C THR A 45 20.28 -0.12 8.79
N TYR A 46 19.71 0.60 7.83
CA TYR A 46 19.95 2.03 7.67
C TYR A 46 19.62 2.81 8.96
N VAL A 47 18.47 2.52 9.59
CA VAL A 47 18.09 3.16 10.85
C VAL A 47 19.07 2.81 11.98
N ARG A 48 19.48 1.55 12.11
CA ARG A 48 20.46 1.16 13.14
C ARG A 48 21.76 1.94 13.02
N ASP A 49 22.24 2.11 11.78
CA ASP A 49 23.51 2.79 11.50
C ASP A 49 23.45 4.30 11.79
N HIS A 50 22.26 4.91 11.70
CA HIS A 50 22.09 6.37 11.81
C HIS A 50 21.35 6.84 13.08
N HIS A 51 20.68 5.93 13.80
CA HIS A 51 19.87 6.22 14.98
C HIS A 51 20.23 5.30 16.16
N GLN A 52 21.52 5.24 16.50
CA GLN A 52 22.00 4.63 17.75
C GLN A 52 21.55 3.17 17.94
N GLY A 53 21.49 2.39 16.86
CA GLY A 53 21.08 0.98 16.90
C GLY A 53 19.57 0.75 17.03
N GLN A 54 18.74 1.78 16.91
CA GLN A 54 17.29 1.64 16.85
C GLN A 54 16.81 0.99 15.55
N THR A 55 15.59 0.46 15.57
CA THR A 55 14.82 0.05 14.39
C THR A 55 13.84 1.14 13.99
N PHE A 56 13.29 1.08 12.78
CA PHE A 56 12.31 2.07 12.31
C PHE A 56 11.14 2.25 13.27
N ALA A 57 10.61 1.15 13.82
CA ALA A 57 9.47 1.18 14.73
C ALA A 57 9.78 1.83 16.09
N GLN A 58 11.06 1.96 16.46
CA GLN A 58 11.50 2.59 17.71
C GLN A 58 11.76 4.09 17.55
N LEU A 59 11.81 4.59 16.31
CA LEU A 59 11.94 6.02 16.04
C LEU A 59 10.69 6.78 16.48
N THR A 60 10.86 8.06 16.79
CA THR A 60 9.73 8.96 17.00
C THR A 60 8.94 9.16 15.71
N ILE A 61 7.67 9.54 15.82
CA ILE A 61 6.81 9.79 14.63
C ILE A 61 7.45 10.80 13.66
N PRO A 62 8.02 11.95 14.10
CA PRO A 62 8.69 12.86 13.18
C PRO A 62 9.88 12.24 12.43
N GLU A 63 10.67 11.38 13.09
CA GLU A 63 11.80 10.69 12.47
C GLU A 63 11.34 9.62 11.47
N GLN A 64 10.28 8.87 11.81
CA GLN A 64 9.65 7.92 10.88
C GLN A 64 9.17 8.63 9.61
N ILE A 65 8.49 9.77 9.77
CA ILE A 65 8.02 10.59 8.64
C ILE A 65 9.19 11.11 7.82
N ALA A 66 10.25 11.62 8.45
CA ALA A 66 11.42 12.11 7.75
C ALA A 66 12.09 11.00 6.90
N LEU A 67 12.19 9.79 7.44
CA LEU A 67 12.74 8.66 6.71
C LEU A 67 11.84 8.22 5.54
N LEU A 68 10.52 8.18 5.75
CA LEU A 68 9.57 7.85 4.68
C LEU A 68 9.63 8.87 3.53
N LYS A 69 9.78 10.17 3.85
CA LYS A 69 10.00 11.23 2.83
C LYS A 69 11.31 11.04 2.08
N LEU A 70 12.36 10.57 2.75
CA LEU A 70 13.63 10.25 2.11
C LEU A 70 13.48 9.08 1.13
N PHE A 71 12.69 8.05 1.49
CA PHE A 71 12.38 6.94 0.59
C PHE A 71 11.55 7.41 -0.60
N GLU A 72 10.55 8.26 -0.37
CA GLU A 72 9.71 8.88 -1.41
C GLU A 72 10.56 9.65 -2.44
N GLN A 73 11.58 10.40 -2.01
CA GLN A 73 12.47 11.14 -2.92
C GLN A 73 13.32 10.25 -3.84
N GLY A 74 13.51 8.98 -3.49
CA GLY A 74 14.21 8.01 -4.35
C GLY A 74 15.72 8.22 -4.49
N THR A 75 16.35 8.95 -3.58
CA THR A 75 17.79 9.26 -3.63
C THR A 75 18.69 8.17 -3.05
N MET A 76 18.11 7.04 -2.63
CA MET A 76 18.84 5.91 -2.04
C MET A 76 18.26 4.55 -2.44
N THR A 77 19.04 3.51 -2.16
CA THR A 77 18.64 2.11 -2.28
C THR A 77 18.59 1.42 -0.92
N LEU A 78 17.65 0.51 -0.78
CA LEU A 78 17.47 -0.39 0.37
C LEU A 78 17.96 -1.78 -0.05
N GLY A 79 19.28 -1.94 -0.10
CA GLY A 79 19.91 -3.13 -0.68
C GLY A 79 19.71 -3.15 -2.21
N ALA A 80 19.06 -4.21 -2.71
CA ALA A 80 18.74 -4.33 -4.14
C ALA A 80 17.45 -3.59 -4.56
N VAL A 81 16.72 -3.00 -3.60
CA VAL A 81 15.43 -2.34 -3.84
C VAL A 81 15.62 -0.83 -3.88
N PRO A 82 15.30 -0.11 -4.97
CA PRO A 82 15.24 1.35 -4.94
C PRO A 82 14.22 1.82 -3.88
N ALA A 83 14.61 2.77 -3.03
CA ALA A 83 13.76 3.17 -1.90
C ALA A 83 12.41 3.74 -2.34
N HIS A 84 12.39 4.46 -3.47
CA HIS A 84 11.15 4.97 -4.07
C HIS A 84 10.19 3.85 -4.49
N THR A 85 10.70 2.78 -5.10
CA THR A 85 9.88 1.62 -5.47
C THR A 85 9.26 0.95 -4.24
N PHE A 86 10.03 0.82 -3.16
CA PHE A 86 9.49 0.31 -1.89
C PHE A 86 8.42 1.24 -1.30
N PHE A 87 8.68 2.55 -1.29
CA PHE A 87 7.74 3.54 -0.76
C PHE A 87 6.42 3.52 -1.54
N GLU A 88 6.45 3.56 -2.87
CA GLU A 88 5.22 3.51 -3.68
C GLU A 88 4.47 2.20 -3.50
N GLN A 89 5.18 1.06 -3.43
CA GLN A 89 4.55 -0.24 -3.16
C GLN A 89 3.88 -0.26 -1.76
N LEU A 90 4.53 0.30 -0.75
CA LEU A 90 3.99 0.44 0.60
C LEU A 90 2.76 1.35 0.63
N ARG A 91 2.85 2.51 -0.02
CA ARG A 91 1.77 3.50 -0.12
C ARG A 91 0.55 2.91 -0.81
N GLN A 92 0.75 2.27 -1.95
CA GLN A 92 -0.31 1.63 -2.73
C GLN A 92 -1.03 0.57 -1.89
N ASN A 93 -0.30 -0.37 -1.28
CA ASN A 93 -0.89 -1.44 -0.47
C ASN A 93 -1.56 -0.91 0.80
N THR A 94 -1.09 0.21 1.34
CA THR A 94 -1.75 0.88 2.47
C THR A 94 -3.10 1.44 2.05
N LEU A 95 -3.17 2.13 0.91
CA LEU A 95 -4.42 2.65 0.37
C LEU A 95 -5.39 1.53 0.01
N GLU A 96 -4.92 0.48 -0.67
CA GLU A 96 -5.72 -0.72 -0.97
C GLU A 96 -6.23 -1.38 0.32
N GLY A 97 -5.37 -1.50 1.33
CA GLY A 97 -5.74 -2.06 2.63
C GLY A 97 -6.74 -1.21 3.40
N VAL A 98 -6.79 0.11 3.21
CA VAL A 98 -7.73 1.00 3.90
C VAL A 98 -9.04 1.15 3.13
N PHE A 99 -9.02 1.12 1.79
CA PHE A 99 -10.16 1.51 0.96
C PHE A 99 -10.75 0.39 0.09
N SER A 100 -10.17 -0.81 0.07
CA SER A 100 -10.80 -1.96 -0.59
C SER A 100 -11.93 -2.54 0.26
N ASP A 101 -12.72 -3.44 -0.33
CA ASP A 101 -13.73 -4.19 0.40
C ASP A 101 -13.10 -5.01 1.56
N PRO A 102 -13.72 -5.08 2.75
CA PRO A 102 -13.21 -5.87 3.88
C PRO A 102 -12.98 -7.35 3.56
N LEU A 103 -13.66 -7.90 2.53
CA LEU A 103 -13.46 -9.26 2.03
C LEU A 103 -11.98 -9.58 1.72
N TYR A 104 -11.18 -8.57 1.37
CA TYR A 104 -9.75 -8.72 1.08
C TYR A 104 -8.84 -8.64 2.31
N GLY A 105 -9.42 -8.59 3.53
CA GLY A 105 -8.71 -8.61 4.81
C GLY A 105 -8.28 -7.22 5.33
N GLY A 106 -8.54 -6.16 4.57
CA GLY A 106 -8.36 -4.76 4.95
C GLY A 106 -9.65 -4.11 5.48
N ASN A 107 -9.68 -2.78 5.48
CA ASN A 107 -10.84 -1.90 5.70
C ASN A 107 -11.81 -2.42 6.79
N LYS A 108 -11.24 -2.85 7.93
CA LYS A 108 -11.99 -3.53 8.98
C LYS A 108 -13.15 -2.67 9.48
N ALA A 109 -14.32 -3.26 9.66
CA ALA A 109 -15.54 -2.57 10.05
C ALA A 109 -15.90 -1.40 9.10
N LEU A 110 -15.47 -1.50 7.83
CA LEU A 110 -15.71 -0.50 6.79
C LEU A 110 -15.18 0.90 7.14
N ALA A 111 -14.22 1.00 8.06
CA ALA A 111 -13.78 2.26 8.65
C ALA A 111 -13.28 3.29 7.62
N GLY A 112 -12.56 2.85 6.59
CA GLY A 112 -12.10 3.71 5.50
C GLY A 112 -13.25 4.24 4.65
N TRP A 113 -14.29 3.43 4.43
CA TRP A 113 -15.48 3.85 3.70
C TRP A 113 -16.35 4.82 4.52
N THR A 114 -16.53 4.54 5.81
CA THR A 114 -17.20 5.44 6.75
C THR A 114 -16.51 6.81 6.80
N LEU A 115 -15.17 6.83 6.87
CA LEU A 115 -14.38 8.07 6.85
C LEU A 115 -14.65 8.91 5.60
N LEU A 116 -14.76 8.27 4.43
CA LEU A 116 -14.99 8.97 3.16
C LEU A 116 -16.46 9.27 2.87
N GLY A 117 -17.39 8.72 3.65
CA GLY A 117 -18.82 8.71 3.30
C GLY A 117 -19.12 7.87 2.05
N PHE A 118 -18.28 6.88 1.74
CA PHE A 118 -18.49 5.98 0.62
C PHE A 118 -19.57 4.94 0.98
N PRO A 119 -20.63 4.78 0.17
CA PRO A 119 -21.77 3.90 0.49
C PRO A 119 -21.46 2.40 0.37
N GLY A 120 -20.28 2.02 -0.10
CA GLY A 120 -19.91 0.63 -0.33
C GLY A 120 -20.56 0.02 -1.57
N ALA A 121 -20.66 -1.30 -1.60
CA ALA A 121 -21.17 -2.10 -2.72
C ALA A 121 -22.71 -2.12 -2.83
N ARG A 122 -23.37 -0.98 -2.59
CA ARG A 122 -24.84 -0.86 -2.71
C ARG A 122 -25.25 -0.82 -4.19
N ALA A 123 -26.12 -1.75 -4.61
CA ALA A 123 -26.64 -1.81 -5.97
C ALA A 123 -27.49 -0.57 -6.33
N ASP A 124 -28.26 -0.05 -5.37
CA ASP A 124 -29.21 1.07 -5.57
C ASP A 124 -28.59 2.45 -5.34
N PHE A 125 -27.32 2.66 -5.70
CA PHE A 125 -26.64 3.96 -5.57
C PHE A 125 -26.89 4.91 -6.75
N MET A 126 -27.35 4.39 -7.90
CA MET A 126 -27.41 5.17 -9.16
C MET A 126 -28.28 6.44 -9.07
N ASP A 127 -29.38 6.39 -8.31
CA ASP A 127 -30.26 7.55 -8.09
C ASP A 127 -29.60 8.67 -7.25
N TRP A 128 -28.43 8.39 -6.65
CA TRP A 128 -27.71 9.33 -5.79
C TRP A 128 -26.55 10.06 -6.49
N VAL A 129 -26.18 9.67 -7.71
CA VAL A 129 -25.03 10.24 -8.45
C VAL A 129 -25.21 11.73 -8.73
N ASN A 130 -26.45 12.19 -8.99
CA ASN A 130 -26.75 13.57 -9.42
C ASN A 130 -27.30 14.48 -8.31
N GLN A 131 -27.01 14.18 -7.04
CA GLN A 131 -27.54 14.92 -5.89
C GLN A 131 -26.71 16.15 -5.48
N LYS A 132 -25.86 16.68 -6.38
CA LYS A 132 -25.01 17.87 -6.13
C LYS A 132 -24.15 17.76 -4.86
N GLY A 133 -23.61 16.56 -4.61
CA GLY A 133 -22.76 16.30 -3.45
C GLY A 133 -23.53 16.09 -2.13
N ALA A 134 -24.84 15.89 -2.16
CA ALA A 134 -25.60 15.55 -0.96
C ALA A 134 -25.05 14.25 -0.30
N PRO A 135 -24.87 14.23 1.03
CA PRO A 135 -24.41 13.04 1.73
C PRO A 135 -25.36 11.86 1.52
N TYR A 136 -24.82 10.67 1.24
CA TYR A 136 -25.63 9.47 1.17
C TYR A 136 -26.18 9.13 2.57
N PRO A 137 -27.49 8.83 2.73
CA PRO A 137 -28.12 8.78 4.05
C PRO A 137 -27.83 7.50 4.85
N PHE A 138 -27.29 6.46 4.22
CA PHE A 138 -27.03 5.18 4.87
C PHE A 138 -25.53 4.88 4.99
N GLY A 139 -25.17 4.07 5.99
CA GLY A 139 -23.80 3.58 6.16
C GLY A 139 -23.35 2.66 5.01
N PRO A 140 -22.03 2.40 4.93
CA PRO A 140 -21.46 1.50 3.93
C PRO A 140 -21.98 0.06 4.04
N VAL A 141 -21.98 -0.65 2.91
CA VAL A 141 -22.25 -2.10 2.85
C VAL A 141 -21.13 -2.79 2.05
N SER A 142 -20.52 -3.84 2.58
CA SER A 142 -19.54 -4.66 1.83
C SER A 142 -20.22 -5.58 0.81
N ILE A 143 -19.41 -6.18 -0.07
CA ILE A 143 -19.81 -7.28 -0.97
C ILE A 143 -20.38 -8.46 -0.17
N SER A 144 -19.86 -8.74 1.02
CA SER A 144 -20.34 -9.81 1.90
C SER A 144 -21.59 -9.44 2.70
N GLY A 145 -22.06 -8.19 2.61
CA GLY A 145 -23.22 -7.68 3.35
C GLY A 145 -22.93 -7.15 4.75
N GLU A 146 -21.66 -6.96 5.13
CA GLU A 146 -21.27 -6.26 6.36
C GLU A 146 -21.73 -4.81 6.31
N THR A 147 -22.18 -4.26 7.45
CA THR A 147 -22.64 -2.87 7.60
C THR A 147 -21.91 -2.19 8.76
N ALA A 148 -21.62 -0.89 8.65
CA ALA A 148 -21.06 -0.07 9.73
C ALA A 148 -22.14 0.61 10.58
#